data_AF-A0A7S0BKB8-F1
#
_entry.id   AF-A0A7S0BKB8-F1
#
_cell.length_a   1.000
_cell.length_b   1.000
_cell.length_c   1.000
_cell.angle_alpha   90.00
_cell.angle_beta   90.00
_cell.angle_gamma   90.00
#
_symmetry.space_group_name_H-M   'P 1'
#
loop_
_entity.id
_entity.type
_entity.pdbx_description
1 polymer ?
#
loop_
_entity_poly.entity_id
_entity_poly.type
_entity_poly.pdbx_seq_one_letter_code
_entity_poly.pdbx_strand_id
1 'polypeptide(L)'
;TNIVDREDVSFVEIHNFLRDRTRSIRQDFTYQGIRDALCIDLHEQAVRFHIDSEHRLCQEDAENFSSKQNLEQLDKCLISLREMYREHREENPHLSFEFEPEIQSYFATTHCDPRTICGLMKELP
;
A
#
# COMPACT_ATOMS: atom_id res chain seq x y z
N THR A 1 14.46 7.01 -13.81
CA THR A 1 13.36 7.72 -14.48
C THR A 1 12.13 7.63 -13.61
N ASN A 2 11.53 8.75 -13.21
CA ASN A 2 10.31 8.73 -12.42
C ASN A 2 9.12 8.44 -13.35
N ILE A 3 8.54 7.24 -13.28
CA ILE A 3 7.47 6.80 -14.20
C ILE A 3 6.17 7.56 -13.94
N VAL A 4 5.91 7.94 -12.68
CA VAL A 4 4.67 8.59 -12.21
C VAL A 4 4.57 10.04 -12.71
N ASP A 5 5.72 10.67 -13.03
CA ASP A 5 5.81 12.07 -13.47
C ASP A 5 5.92 12.21 -14.99
N ARG A 6 5.66 11.15 -15.75
CA ARG A 6 5.66 11.24 -17.21
C ARG A 6 4.46 12.03 -17.69
N GLU A 7 4.74 13.07 -18.48
CA GLU A 7 3.71 13.92 -19.10
C GLU A 7 3.35 13.47 -20.54
N ASP A 8 4.14 12.57 -21.12
CA ASP A 8 3.98 12.13 -22.51
C ASP A 8 2.98 10.96 -22.69
N VAL A 9 2.41 10.45 -21.59
CA VAL A 9 1.38 9.41 -21.56
C VAL A 9 0.30 9.78 -20.52
N SER A 10 -0.91 9.28 -20.68
CA SER A 10 -1.98 9.59 -19.71
C SER A 10 -1.69 8.93 -18.36
N PHE A 11 -2.15 9.57 -17.27
CA PHE A 11 -2.00 8.98 -15.94
C PHE A 11 -2.82 7.68 -15.79
N VAL A 12 -3.91 7.50 -16.53
CA VAL A 12 -4.67 6.25 -16.59
C VAL A 12 -3.80 5.10 -17.13
N GLU A 13 -3.02 5.33 -18.18
CA GLU A 13 -2.10 4.35 -18.73
C GLU A 13 -0.97 4.01 -17.74
N ILE A 14 -0.38 5.04 -17.12
CA ILE A 14 0.62 4.87 -16.05
C ILE A 14 0.03 4.03 -14.92
N HIS A 15 -1.20 4.36 -14.49
CA HIS A 15 -1.87 3.70 -13.39
C HIS A 15 -2.07 2.20 -13.69
N ASN A 16 -2.65 1.88 -14.84
CA ASN A 16 -2.90 0.50 -15.25
C ASN A 16 -1.60 -0.30 -15.33
N PHE A 17 -0.55 0.28 -15.92
CA PHE A 17 0.76 -0.36 -15.99
C PHE A 17 1.36 -0.64 -14.61
N LEU A 18 1.45 0.37 -13.75
CA LEU A 18 2.07 0.23 -12.43
C LEU A 18 1.25 -0.66 -11.50
N ARG A 19 -0.08 -0.55 -11.53
CA ARG A 19 -0.99 -1.44 -10.78
C ARG A 19 -0.72 -2.91 -11.13
N ASP A 20 -0.67 -3.25 -12.41
CA ASP A 20 -0.51 -4.63 -12.85
C ASP A 20 0.90 -5.17 -12.53
N ARG A 21 1.94 -4.36 -12.72
CA ARG A 21 3.33 -4.76 -12.43
C ARG A 21 3.57 -4.92 -10.93
N THR A 22 3.16 -3.94 -10.12
CA THR A 22 3.31 -4.02 -8.66
C THR A 22 2.50 -5.18 -8.09
N ARG A 23 1.27 -5.42 -8.58
CA ARG A 23 0.47 -6.58 -8.18
C ARG A 23 1.16 -7.89 -8.50
N SER A 24 1.72 -8.05 -9.70
CA SER A 24 2.44 -9.27 -10.09
C SER A 24 3.64 -9.53 -9.18
N ILE A 25 4.41 -8.50 -8.85
CA ILE A 25 5.59 -8.65 -7.97
C ILE A 25 5.17 -9.01 -6.54
N ARG A 26 4.12 -8.38 -6.00
CA ARG A 26 3.57 -8.76 -4.67
C ARG A 26 3.08 -10.20 -4.64
N GLN A 27 2.46 -10.67 -5.73
CA GLN A 27 2.06 -12.06 -5.86
C GLN A 27 3.27 -13.00 -5.83
N ASP A 28 4.35 -12.67 -6.54
CA ASP A 28 5.58 -13.47 -6.55
C ASP A 28 6.24 -13.53 -5.16
N PHE A 29 6.27 -12.42 -4.41
CA PHE A 29 6.73 -12.44 -3.01
C PHE A 29 5.87 -13.37 -2.15
N THR A 30 4.54 -13.28 -2.30
CA THR A 30 3.61 -14.15 -1.57
C THR A 30 3.86 -15.63 -1.89
N TYR A 31 4.01 -15.96 -3.17
CA TYR A 31 4.25 -17.34 -3.61
C TYR A 31 5.58 -17.91 -3.09
N GLN A 32 6.61 -17.06 -2.98
CA GLN A 32 7.93 -17.45 -2.49
C GLN A 32 8.05 -17.36 -0.96
N GLY A 33 7.04 -16.83 -0.27
CA GLY A 33 7.09 -16.58 1.18
C GLY A 33 8.11 -15.52 1.58
N ILE A 34 8.45 -14.59 0.68
CA ILE A 34 9.44 -13.53 0.92
C ILE A 34 8.74 -12.35 1.59
N ARG A 35 9.24 -11.93 2.75
CA ARG A 35 8.70 -10.83 3.57
C ARG A 35 9.80 -9.90 4.10
N ASP A 36 10.95 -9.86 3.44
CA ASP A 36 12.11 -9.07 3.86
C ASP A 36 11.93 -7.55 3.62
N ALA A 37 13.00 -6.79 3.89
CA ALA A 37 13.01 -5.34 3.71
C ALA A 37 12.67 -4.89 2.27
N LEU A 38 13.00 -5.69 1.25
CA LEU A 38 12.66 -5.36 -0.14
C LEU A 38 11.15 -5.54 -0.39
N CYS A 39 10.58 -6.61 0.16
CA CYS A 39 9.13 -6.84 0.10
C CYS A 39 8.38 -5.70 0.80
N ILE A 40 8.85 -5.27 1.99
CA ILE A 40 8.28 -4.15 2.75
C ILE A 40 8.34 -2.85 1.95
N ASP A 41 9.52 -2.46 1.45
CA ASP A 41 9.71 -1.23 0.66
C ASP A 41 8.78 -1.18 -0.57
N LEU A 42 8.63 -2.30 -1.28
CA LEU A 42 7.72 -2.38 -2.43
C LEU A 42 6.25 -2.20 -2.03
N HIS A 43 5.83 -2.74 -0.89
CA HIS A 43 4.46 -2.55 -0.40
C HIS A 43 4.22 -1.10 0.05
N GLU A 44 5.18 -0.46 0.71
CA GLU A 44 5.07 0.96 1.09
C GLU A 44 4.92 1.86 -0.14
N GLN A 45 5.74 1.64 -1.17
CA GLN A 45 5.63 2.37 -2.42
C GLN A 45 4.28 2.11 -3.11
N ALA A 46 3.78 0.88 -3.08
CA ALA A 46 2.47 0.55 -3.63
C ALA A 46 1.33 1.28 -2.88
N VAL A 47 1.40 1.38 -1.54
CA VAL A 47 0.44 2.16 -0.74
C VAL A 47 0.43 3.62 -1.17
N ARG A 48 1.60 4.28 -1.22
CA ARG A 48 1.72 5.69 -1.63
C ARG A 48 1.19 5.91 -3.05
N PHE A 49 1.51 4.99 -3.96
CA PHE A 49 1.04 5.02 -5.35
C PHE A 49 -0.49 4.87 -5.46
N HIS A 50 -1.10 3.96 -4.70
CA HIS A 50 -2.56 3.78 -4.72
C HIS A 50 -3.29 5.01 -4.15
N ILE A 51 -2.75 5.65 -3.12
CA ILE A 51 -3.28 6.91 -2.57
C ILE A 51 -3.20 8.05 -3.60
N ASP A 52 -2.04 8.22 -4.24
CA ASP A 52 -1.85 9.23 -5.29
C ASP A 52 -2.75 8.97 -6.50
N SER A 53 -2.90 7.71 -6.90
CA SER A 53 -3.81 7.32 -7.98
C SER A 53 -5.27 7.65 -7.67
N GLU A 54 -5.70 7.42 -6.43
CA GLU A 54 -7.06 7.75 -6.00
C GLU A 54 -7.35 9.24 -6.15
N HIS A 55 -6.38 10.09 -5.81
CA HIS A 55 -6.51 11.54 -5.96
C HIS A 55 -6.52 11.97 -7.43
N ARG A 56 -5.54 11.52 -8.23
CA ARG A 56 -5.38 11.98 -9.62
C ARG A 56 -6.48 11.49 -10.55
N LEU A 57 -7.07 10.32 -10.26
CA LEU A 57 -8.09 9.69 -11.11
C LEU A 57 -9.50 9.78 -10.53
N CYS A 58 -9.73 10.56 -9.46
CA CYS A 58 -11.04 10.66 -8.80
C CYS A 58 -12.16 11.20 -9.71
N GLN A 59 -11.82 11.87 -10.81
CA GLN A 59 -12.76 12.44 -11.78
C GLN A 59 -12.84 11.64 -13.09
N GLU A 60 -12.07 10.55 -13.23
CA GLU A 60 -12.15 9.69 -14.41
C GLU A 60 -13.44 8.87 -14.42
N ASP A 61 -13.87 8.50 -15.63
CA ASP A 61 -14.98 7.59 -15.81
C ASP A 61 -14.67 6.19 -15.24
N ALA A 62 -15.69 5.52 -14.72
CA ALA A 62 -15.58 4.19 -14.12
C ALA A 62 -15.08 3.11 -15.11
N GLU A 63 -15.16 3.36 -16.42
CA GLU A 63 -14.60 2.52 -17.48
C GLU A 63 -13.06 2.60 -17.53
N ASN A 64 -12.49 3.75 -17.16
CA ASN A 64 -11.05 4.01 -17.19
C ASN A 64 -10.38 3.74 -15.84
N PHE A 65 -11.07 4.06 -14.74
CA PHE A 65 -10.56 3.91 -13.38
C PHE A 65 -11.63 3.38 -12.43
N SER A 66 -11.33 2.25 -11.78
CA SER A 66 -12.17 1.71 -10.72
C SER A 66 -11.58 2.06 -9.36
N SER A 67 -12.08 3.15 -8.76
CA SER A 67 -11.76 3.55 -7.37
C SER A 67 -11.91 2.37 -6.40
N LYS A 68 -13.00 1.59 -6.53
CA LYS A 68 -13.20 0.37 -5.74
C LYS A 68 -12.03 -0.61 -5.84
N GLN A 69 -11.58 -0.94 -7.06
CA GLN A 69 -10.45 -1.87 -7.23
C GLN A 69 -9.14 -1.28 -6.71
N ASN A 70 -8.93 0.03 -6.88
CA ASN A 70 -7.76 0.71 -6.37
C ASN A 70 -7.71 0.64 -4.83
N LEU A 71 -8.81 0.96 -4.16
CA LEU A 71 -8.94 0.86 -2.71
C LEU A 71 -8.80 -0.58 -2.19
N GLU A 72 -9.30 -1.58 -2.92
CA GLU A 72 -9.08 -3.00 -2.57
C GLU A 72 -7.60 -3.41 -2.66
N GLN A 73 -6.83 -2.84 -3.60
CA GLN A 73 -5.38 -3.09 -3.67
C GLN A 73 -4.62 -2.34 -2.58
N LEU A 74 -5.00 -1.10 -2.29
CA LEU A 74 -4.48 -0.31 -1.18
C LEU A 74 -4.64 -1.07 0.15
N ASP A 75 -5.86 -1.54 0.43
CA ASP A 75 -6.17 -2.27 1.65
C ASP A 75 -5.32 -3.53 1.82
N LYS A 76 -5.20 -4.34 0.76
CA LYS A 76 -4.31 -5.51 0.76
C LYS A 76 -2.87 -5.16 1.10
N CYS A 77 -2.34 -4.07 0.54
CA CYS A 77 -0.98 -3.65 0.82
C CYS A 77 -0.81 -3.20 2.27
N LEU A 78 -1.76 -2.41 2.80
CA LEU A 78 -1.73 -1.95 4.18
C LEU A 78 -1.81 -3.12 5.18
N ILE A 79 -2.71 -4.08 4.95
CA ILE A 79 -2.84 -5.29 5.78
C ILE A 79 -1.54 -6.07 5.78
N SER A 80 -0.96 -6.37 4.60
CA SER A 80 0.29 -7.11 4.51
C SER A 80 1.46 -6.39 5.20
N LEU A 81 1.57 -5.07 5.07
CA LEU A 81 2.60 -4.30 5.78
C LEU A 81 2.45 -4.39 7.30
N ARG A 82 1.23 -4.23 7.82
CA ARG A 82 0.98 -4.34 9.26
C ARG A 82 1.35 -5.72 9.80
N GLU A 83 1.04 -6.78 9.05
CA GLU A 83 1.45 -8.14 9.40
C GLU A 83 2.97 -8.30 9.38
N MET A 84 3.65 -7.83 8.33
CA MET A 84 5.12 -7.89 8.22
C MET A 84 5.81 -7.14 9.36
N TYR A 85 5.34 -5.93 9.70
CA TYR A 85 5.90 -5.16 10.82
C TYR A 85 5.72 -5.88 12.16
N ARG A 86 4.54 -6.48 12.39
CA ARG A 86 4.28 -7.24 13.61
C ARG A 86 5.20 -8.45 13.72
N GLU A 87 5.30 -9.26 12.66
CA GLU A 87 6.15 -10.46 12.64
C GLU A 87 7.63 -10.12 12.88
N HIS A 88 8.14 -9.09 12.22
CA HIS A 88 9.52 -8.64 12.41
C HIS A 88 9.78 -8.10 13.82
N ARG A 89 8.78 -7.45 14.44
CA ARG A 89 8.86 -6.99 15.83
C ARG A 89 8.83 -8.15 16.83
N GLU A 90 8.03 -9.19 16.55
CA GLU A 90 8.00 -10.41 17.35
C GLU A 90 9.35 -11.16 17.31
N GLU A 91 9.99 -11.20 16.14
CA GLU A 91 11.32 -11.79 15.97
C GLU A 91 12.44 -10.94 16.58
N ASN A 92 12.34 -9.61 16.47
CA ASN A 92 13.37 -8.69 16.93
C ASN A 92 12.75 -7.42 17.56
N PRO A 93 12.49 -7.41 18.88
CA PRO A 93 11.76 -6.34 19.56
C PRO A 93 12.39 -4.94 19.49
N HIS A 94 13.68 -4.86 19.15
CA HIS A 94 14.40 -3.60 19.00
C HIS A 94 14.40 -3.05 17.56
N LEU A 95 13.84 -3.81 16.61
CA LEU A 95 13.72 -3.38 15.22
C LEU A 95 12.58 -2.35 15.09
N SER A 96 12.88 -1.26 14.41
CA SER A 96 11.92 -0.21 14.07
C SER A 96 11.93 0.03 12.57
N PHE A 97 10.74 0.21 12.00
CA PHE A 97 10.58 0.59 10.59
C PHE A 97 10.29 2.08 10.51
N GLU A 98 11.09 2.82 9.75
CA GLU A 98 11.01 4.28 9.64
C GLU A 98 9.61 4.75 9.19
N PHE A 99 8.98 4.02 8.26
CA PHE A 99 7.71 4.41 7.66
C PHE A 99 6.49 3.72 8.29
N GLU A 100 6.67 2.88 9.30
CA GLU A 100 5.53 2.24 9.96
C GLU A 100 4.51 3.25 10.52
N PRO A 101 4.90 4.36 11.19
CA PRO A 101 3.92 5.36 11.63
C PRO A 101 3.10 5.95 10.49
N GLU A 102 3.71 6.16 9.32
CA GLU A 102 3.02 6.63 8.11
C GLU A 102 1.97 5.61 7.64
N ILE A 103 2.36 4.34 7.54
CA ILE A 103 1.46 3.25 7.11
C ILE A 103 0.30 3.05 8.09
N GLN A 104 0.56 3.14 9.40
CA GLN A 104 -0.49 3.06 10.43
C GLN A 104 -1.47 4.24 10.33
N SER A 105 -0.98 5.45 10.01
CA SER A 105 -1.82 6.61 9.75
C SER A 105 -2.72 6.43 8.53
N TYR A 106 -2.19 5.88 7.44
CA TYR A 106 -2.98 5.57 6.25
C TYR A 106 -4.04 4.50 6.54
N PHE A 107 -3.67 3.44 7.26
CA PHE A 107 -4.63 2.40 7.65
C PHE A 107 -5.75 2.95 8.55
N ALA A 108 -5.44 3.81 9.52
CA ALA A 108 -6.44 4.44 10.37
C ALA A 108 -7.38 5.39 9.59
N THR A 109 -6.86 6.06 8.56
CA THR A 109 -7.64 6.95 7.71
C THR A 109 -8.56 6.18 6.76
N THR A 110 -8.10 5.05 6.20
CA THR A 110 -8.92 4.19 5.34
C THR A 110 -9.96 3.39 6.14
N HIS A 111 -9.67 3.06 7.39
CA HIS A 111 -10.57 2.33 8.31
C HIS A 111 -10.98 3.21 9.50
N CYS A 112 -11.65 4.32 9.19
CA CYS A 112 -11.92 5.38 10.17
C CYS A 112 -13.02 5.06 11.20
N ASP A 113 -13.44 3.79 11.33
CA ASP A 113 -14.44 3.43 12.33
C ASP A 113 -13.82 3.44 13.75
N PRO A 114 -14.56 3.93 14.77
CA PRO A 114 -14.01 4.09 16.12
C PRO A 114 -13.49 2.80 16.76
N ARG A 115 -14.00 1.63 16.36
CA ARG A 115 -13.57 0.35 16.95
C ARG A 115 -12.22 -0.06 16.38
N THR A 116 -12.04 0.08 15.07
CA THR A 116 -10.77 -0.20 14.40
C THR A 116 -9.67 0.74 14.89
N ILE A 117 -9.95 2.05 15.00
CA ILE A 117 -8.99 3.03 15.55
C ILE A 117 -8.61 2.67 17.00
N CYS A 118 -9.59 2.34 17.85
CA CYS A 118 -9.33 1.95 19.23
C CYS A 118 -8.50 0.66 19.34
N GLY A 119 -8.70 -0.29 18.42
CA GLY A 119 -7.88 -1.51 18.31
C GLY A 119 -6.45 -1.19 17.92
N LEU A 120 -6.27 -0.44 16.82
CA LEU A 120 -4.97 0.02 16.33
C LEU A 120 -4.14 0.69 17.42
N MET A 121 -4.72 1.66 18.14
CA MET A 121 -4.01 2.42 19.17
C MET A 121 -3.52 1.56 20.34
N LYS A 122 -4.07 0.36 20.55
CA LYS A 122 -3.61 -0.57 21.59
C LYS A 122 -2.46 -1.48 21.13
N GLU A 123 -2.31 -1.66 19.82
CA GLU A 123 -1.31 -2.55 19.21
C GLU A 123 -0.02 -1.82 18.84
N LEU A 124 -0.04 -0.48 18.79
CA LEU A 124 1.14 0.32 18.50
C LEU A 124 2.13 0.29 19.69
N PRO A 125 3.45 0.17 19.41
CA PRO A 125 4.50 0.15 20.43
C PRO A 125 4.65 1.49 21.18
#